data_AF-A0A2I1FK17-F1
#
_entry.id   AF-A0A2I1FK17-F1
#
_cell.length_a   1.000
_cell.length_b   1.000
_cell.length_c   1.000
_cell.angle_alpha   90.00
_cell.angle_beta   90.00
_cell.angle_gamma   90.00
#
_symmetry.space_group_name_H-M   'P 1'
#
loop_
_entity.id
_entity.type
_entity.pdbx_description
1 polymer ?
#
loop_
_entity_poly.entity_id
_entity_poly.type
_entity_poly.pdbx_seq_one_letter_code
_entity_poly.pdbx_strand_id
1 'polypeptide(L)' 'MVLPPYSKLEPKRTSLIDYEEMEKEFKNKTWSFLRVSEFYILGDVKATINSIFHISIWFYK' A
#
# COMPACT_ATOMS: atom_id res chain seq x y z
N MET A 1 3.63 26.25 23.86
CA MET A 1 3.64 25.62 22.53
C MET A 1 2.76 24.38 22.63
N VAL A 2 1.54 24.43 22.09
CA VAL A 2 0.59 23.31 22.15
C VAL A 2 0.79 22.50 20.87
N LEU A 3 1.32 21.28 20.99
CA LEU A 3 1.38 20.37 19.86
C LEU A 3 -0.06 19.95 19.51
N PRO A 4 -0.46 19.91 18.22
CA PRO A 4 -1.77 19.41 17.85
C PRO A 4 -1.95 17.98 18.38
N PRO A 5 -3.17 17.58 18.80
CA PRO A 5 -3.39 16.24 19.33
C PRO A 5 -2.95 15.24 18.27
N TYR A 6 -2.12 14.28 18.68
CA TYR A 6 -1.59 13.26 17.79
C TYR A 6 -2.77 12.39 17.34
N SER A 7 -3.39 12.73 16.22
CA SER A 7 -4.35 11.89 15.50
C SER A 7 -3.54 10.80 14.80
N LYS A 8 -2.95 9.91 15.60
CA LYS A 8 -2.23 8.74 15.12
C LYS A 8 -3.23 7.94 14.27
N LEU A 9 -3.12 8.07 12.95
CA LEU A 9 -3.45 6.98 12.03
C LEU A 9 -2.41 5.89 12.29
N GLU A 10 -2.43 5.27 13.46
CA GLU A 10 -1.61 4.09 13.68
C GLU A 10 -2.13 3.05 12.69
N PRO A 11 -1.27 2.53 11.80
CA PRO A 11 -1.70 1.52 10.85
C PRO A 11 -2.29 0.36 11.66
N LYS A 12 -3.48 -0.11 11.24
CA LYS A 12 -4.18 -1.22 11.90
C LYS A 12 -3.15 -2.32 12.15
N ARG A 13 -2.91 -2.66 13.41
CA ARG A 13 -2.07 -3.82 13.72
C ARG A 13 -2.73 -5.06 13.14
N THR A 14 -1.97 -5.86 12.42
CA THR A 14 -2.42 -7.15 11.91
C THR A 14 -2.91 -8.00 13.07
N SER A 15 -4.20 -8.32 13.08
CA SER A 15 -4.85 -9.14 14.09
C SER A 15 -4.60 -10.63 13.82
N LEU A 16 -4.88 -11.49 14.80
CA LEU A 16 -4.74 -12.94 14.63
C LEU A 16 -5.60 -13.46 13.46
N ILE A 17 -6.79 -12.90 13.27
CA ILE A 17 -7.71 -13.25 12.18
C ILE A 17 -7.08 -12.91 10.83
N ASP A 18 -6.43 -11.74 10.73
CA ASP A 18 -5.74 -11.33 9.49
C ASP A 18 -4.61 -12.33 9.14
N TYR A 19 -3.95 -12.94 10.14
CA TYR A 19 -2.95 -14.00 9.91
C TYR A 19 -3.58 -15.32 9.47
N GLU A 20 -4.66 -15.77 10.11
CA GLU A 20 -5.37 -17.01 9.77
C GLU A 20 -5.95 -16.95 8.34
N GLU A 21 -6.45 -15.79 7.93
CA GLU A 21 -6.92 -15.56 6.56
C GLU A 21 -5.78 -15.60 5.55
N MET A 22 -4.65 -14.96 5.87
CA MET A 22 -3.46 -14.99 5.02
C MET A 22 -2.91 -16.43 4.88
N GLU A 23 -2.85 -17.18 5.97
CA GLU A 23 -2.41 -18.58 5.94
C GLU A 23 -3.32 -19.47 5.09
N LYS A 24 -4.65 -19.28 5.17
CA LYS A 24 -5.61 -19.97 4.30
C LYS A 24 -5.43 -19.61 2.83
N GLU A 25 -5.26 -18.32 2.53
CA GLU A 25 -5.15 -17.84 1.15
C GLU A 25 -3.87 -18.34 0.47
N PHE A 26 -2.76 -18.40 1.23
CA PHE A 26 -1.46 -18.81 0.71
C PHE A 26 -1.13 -20.29 0.92
N LYS A 27 -2.00 -21.07 1.57
CA LYS A 27 -1.79 -22.51 1.85
C LYS A 27 -1.33 -23.33 0.65
N ASN A 28 -1.85 -23.03 -0.54
CA ASN A 28 -1.55 -23.73 -1.80
C ASN A 28 -0.86 -22.84 -2.85
N LYS A 29 -0.42 -21.64 -2.47
CA LYS A 29 0.26 -20.70 -3.36
C LYS A 29 1.72 -20.60 -2.95
N THR A 30 2.64 -20.55 -3.92
CA THR A 30 4.03 -20.21 -3.62
C THR A 30 4.09 -18.73 -3.22
N TRP A 31 4.21 -18.46 -1.93
CA TRP A 31 4.41 -17.10 -1.42
C TRP A 31 5.90 -16.74 -1.50
N SER A 32 6.20 -15.58 -2.09
CA SER A 32 7.55 -15.03 -2.15
C SER A 32 7.48 -13.57 -1.78
N PHE A 33 8.10 -13.21 -0.65
CA PHE A 33 8.22 -11.83 -0.20
C PHE A 33 8.72 -10.92 -1.32
N LEU A 34 9.80 -11.32 -1.99
CA LEU A 34 10.40 -10.55 -3.09
C LEU A 34 9.42 -10.30 -4.23
N ARG A 35 8.67 -11.33 -4.64
CA ARG A 35 7.73 -11.21 -5.76
C ARG A 35 6.53 -10.34 -5.39
N VAL A 36 6.03 -10.45 -4.16
CA VAL A 36 4.94 -9.59 -3.65
C VAL A 36 5.42 -8.14 -3.57
N SER A 37 6.61 -7.90 -3.02
CA SER A 37 7.20 -6.56 -2.94
C SER A 37 7.40 -5.93 -4.33
N GLU A 38 7.85 -6.71 -5.31
CA GLU A 38 8.02 -6.24 -6.69
C GLU A 38 6.70 -5.73 -7.29
N PHE A 39 5.59 -6.46 -7.09
CA PHE A 39 4.28 -6.03 -7.57
C PHE A 39 3.81 -4.73 -6.91
N TYR A 40 3.99 -4.58 -5.61
CA TYR A 40 3.63 -3.34 -4.90
C TYR A 40 4.45 -2.14 -5.39
N ILE A 41 5.77 -2.29 -5.48
CA ILE A 41 6.67 -1.21 -5.95
C ILE A 41 6.30 -0.79 -7.38
N LEU A 42 6.07 -1.75 -8.28
CA LEU A 42 5.67 -1.45 -9.66
C LEU A 42 4.29 -0.79 -9.73
N GLY A 43 3.36 -1.19 -8.86
CA GLY A 43 2.05 -0.57 -8.71
C GLY A 43 2.15 0.90 -8.32
N ASP A 44 2.94 1.19 -7.29
CA ASP A 44 3.16 2.56 -6.79
C ASP A 44 3.83 3.46 -7.83
N VAL A 45 4.82 2.94 -8.56
CA VAL A 45 5.48 3.68 -9.65
C VAL A 45 4.48 4.03 -10.75
N LYS A 46 3.63 3.08 -11.17
CA LYS A 46 2.59 3.33 -12.18
C LYS A 46 1.56 4.37 -11.71
N ALA A 47 1.10 4.25 -10.46
CA ALA A 47 0.16 5.20 -9.88
C ALA A 47 0.78 6.61 -9.86
N THR A 48 2.03 6.73 -9.43
CA THR A 48 2.78 7.99 -9.38
C THR A 48 2.89 8.64 -10.77
N ILE A 49 3.28 7.86 -11.79
CA ILE A 49 3.37 8.35 -13.17
C ILE A 49 2.01 8.84 -13.66
N ASN A 50 0.94 8.08 -13.39
CA ASN A 50 -0.40 8.46 -13.81
C ASN A 50 -0.88 9.75 -13.12
N SER A 51 -0.61 9.91 -11.83
CA SER A 51 -0.91 11.14 -11.09
C SER A 51 -0.16 12.35 -11.67
N ILE A 52 1.14 12.22 -11.96
CA ILE A 52 1.94 13.29 -12.56
C ILE A 52 1.41 13.66 -13.95
N PHE A 53 1.06 12.66 -14.76
CA PHE A 53 0.49 12.90 -16.09
C PHE A 53 -0.85 13.65 -16.02
N HIS A 54 -1.74 13.23 -15.10
CA HIS A 54 -3.01 13.91 -14.86
C HIS A 54 -2.82 15.36 -14.39
N ILE A 55 -1.89 15.60 -13.47
CA ILE A 55 -1.53 16.94 -13.01
C ILE A 55 -1.03 17.78 -14.18
N SER A 56 -0.16 17.22 -15.02
CA SER A 56 0.37 17.92 -16.19
C SER A 56 -0.75 18.33 -17.15
N ILE A 57 -1.68 17.43 -17.48
CA ILE A 57 -2.85 17.77 -18.31
C ILE A 57 -3.67 18.91 -17.70
N TRP A 58 -3.83 18.93 -16.38
CA TRP A 58 -4.61 19.95 -15.69
C TRP A 58 -3.95 21.34 -15.74
N PHE A 59 -2.62 21.41 -15.72
CA PHE A 59 -1.87 22.68 -15.83
C PHE A 59 -1.74 23.23 -17.25
N TYR A 60 -1.87 22.37 -18.28
CA TYR A 60 -1.76 22.77 -19.69
C TYR A 60 -3.12 22.86 -20.42
N LYS A 61 -4.23 22.85 -19.67
CA LYS A 61 -5.58 23.21 -20.13
C LYS A 61 -5.96 24.60 -19.65
#